data_AF-A0A3D5ZJT7-F1
#
_entry.id   AF-A0A3D5ZJT7-F1
#
_cell.length_a   1.000
_cell.length_b   1.000
_cell.length_c   1.000
_cell.angle_alpha   90.00
_cell.angle_beta   90.00
_cell.angle_gamma   90.00
#
_symmetry.space_group_name_H-M   'P 1'
#
loop_
_entity.id
_entity.type
_entity.pdbx_description
1 polymer ?
#
loop_
_entity_poly.entity_id
_entity_poly.type
_entity_poly.pdbx_seq_one_letter_code
_entity_poly.pdbx_strand_id
1 'polypeptide(L)'
;MSKFIKILSVVLVCLMLSACLFACGGKDDGGSDIIIDDDGNVRPSPDGKETVVKFWGWGESGEKEVFERIVNEFNEKYKGSIKVRYTQRPSNNYGESLRTALLGSSGPDVVYVQDNYFKSYVTSGLLKDITSYVNESAWLKDYETTMFPNTMQRYKYNPVTTTSNADDPIYAVPKDLAPTALYYNKNMMANAGIEIISKSEAEVKAALAEGKKVWATKDNANGLEIKIKAYYTDSKMGVKVFNNQIPMSWAECVELSRDIMAANSGKYGFYSEWWFNYGWTVGGDCIEYIETDDAAYNGGYYKFTLQDASKNYIVKDDCAEGVTVNGKTYNAGEVLSYADKQLLSDEQKEKCNVLPSMREAFTEFVRLSQGSDTIVDTVKQSDLTNEYASVEDFYGASAKGQLKGYAISPNPTTIAADGKNGYFTSGKVGLLVTTMSAVKQVRANMKDDWDVAPML
;
A
#
# COMPACT_ATOMS: atom_id res chain seq x y z
N MET A 1 -0.41 29.55 68.39
CA MET A 1 -0.49 30.40 67.17
C MET A 1 0.85 30.63 66.46
N SER A 2 2.01 30.70 67.13
CA SER A 2 3.29 31.01 66.44
C SER A 2 3.90 29.88 65.59
N LYS A 3 3.55 28.61 65.84
CA LYS A 3 4.04 27.47 65.02
C LYS A 3 3.27 27.28 63.70
N PHE A 4 1.98 27.62 63.68
CA PHE A 4 1.13 27.41 62.51
C PHE A 4 1.40 28.47 61.41
N ILE A 5 1.69 29.71 61.82
CA ILE A 5 2.07 30.79 60.89
C ILE A 5 3.44 30.50 60.25
N LYS A 6 4.40 29.94 61.00
CA LYS A 6 5.72 29.59 60.47
C LYS A 6 5.67 28.44 59.44
N ILE A 7 4.78 27.46 59.61
CA ILE A 7 4.62 26.36 58.65
C ILE A 7 3.91 26.86 57.38
N LEU A 8 2.91 27.73 57.51
CA LEU A 8 2.20 28.29 56.35
C LEU A 8 3.10 29.21 55.50
N SER A 9 4.00 29.98 56.12
CA SER A 9 4.98 30.80 55.40
C SER A 9 6.04 29.97 54.65
N VAL A 10 6.47 28.82 55.18
CA VAL A 10 7.44 27.94 54.50
C VAL A 10 6.78 27.20 53.33
N VAL A 11 5.52 26.77 53.48
CA VAL A 11 4.77 26.12 52.40
C VAL A 11 4.44 27.09 51.26
N LEU A 12 4.13 28.37 51.56
CA LEU A 12 3.90 29.38 50.52
C LEU A 12 5.18 29.77 49.77
N VAL A 13 6.33 29.79 50.44
CA VAL A 13 7.64 30.07 49.81
C VAL A 13 8.10 28.88 48.95
N CYS A 14 7.81 27.63 49.34
CA CYS A 14 8.08 26.46 48.51
C CYS A 14 7.12 26.32 47.31
N LEU A 15 5.88 26.80 47.41
CA LEU A 15 4.93 26.83 46.28
C LEU A 15 5.24 27.96 45.27
N MET A 16 5.87 29.06 45.70
CA MET A 16 6.29 30.14 44.80
C MET A 16 7.65 29.89 44.12
N LEU A 17 8.46 28.93 44.60
CA LEU A 17 9.78 28.61 44.02
C LEU A 17 9.76 27.43 43.01
N SER A 18 8.67 26.68 42.90
CA SER A 18 8.53 25.61 41.88
C SER A 18 7.86 26.06 40.58
N ALA A 19 7.54 27.35 40.43
CA ALA A 19 6.92 27.93 39.24
C ALA A 19 7.91 28.59 38.25
N CYS A 20 9.23 28.39 38.40
CA CYS A 20 10.23 29.10 37.59
C CYS A 20 11.29 28.22 36.89
N LEU A 21 11.09 26.91 36.73
CA LEU A 21 12.05 26.06 36.01
C LEU A 21 11.38 25.10 35.02
N PHE A 22 10.68 25.65 34.03
CA PHE A 22 10.56 25.12 32.65
C PHE A 22 10.09 26.21 31.66
N ALA A 23 10.39 27.48 31.95
CA ALA A 23 10.10 28.61 31.06
C ALA A 23 11.41 29.17 30.50
N CYS A 24 12.00 28.45 29.54
CA CYS A 24 12.94 28.97 28.55
C CYS A 24 13.15 27.91 27.44
N GLY A 25 12.06 27.53 26.77
CA GLY A 25 12.10 27.19 25.35
C GLY A 25 11.54 28.42 24.63
N GLY A 26 12.35 29.09 23.82
CA GLY A 26 11.99 30.36 23.20
C GLY A 26 10.63 30.32 22.51
N LYS A 27 9.81 31.35 22.74
CA LYS A 27 8.61 31.62 21.96
C LYS A 27 9.05 31.88 20.52
N ASP A 28 8.81 30.92 19.65
CA ASP A 28 9.11 30.99 18.22
C ASP A 28 8.09 31.89 17.51
N ASP A 29 8.18 33.18 17.77
CA ASP A 29 7.31 34.21 17.19
C ASP A 29 7.86 34.58 15.79
N GLY A 30 7.50 33.78 14.78
CA GLY A 30 7.67 34.16 13.37
C GLY A 30 6.93 35.46 13.04
N GLY A 31 7.28 36.08 11.92
CA GLY A 31 6.56 37.26 11.41
C GLY A 31 5.11 36.96 11.02
N SER A 32 4.32 38.01 10.81
CA SER A 32 2.98 37.89 10.21
C SER A 32 3.01 37.23 8.81
N ASP A 33 1.86 36.93 8.23
CA ASP A 33 1.78 36.31 6.90
C ASP A 33 2.51 37.12 5.82
N ILE A 34 3.02 36.38 4.81
CA ILE A 34 3.64 36.94 3.60
C ILE A 34 2.63 37.70 2.73
N ILE A 35 3.15 38.50 1.79
CA ILE A 35 2.35 39.10 0.73
C ILE A 35 2.65 38.35 -0.58
N ILE A 36 1.61 37.92 -1.30
CA ILE A 36 1.72 37.47 -2.69
C ILE A 36 1.23 38.62 -3.56
N ASP A 37 2.08 39.12 -4.47
CA ASP A 37 1.68 40.19 -5.40
C ASP A 37 0.89 39.66 -6.60
N ASP A 38 0.35 40.58 -7.42
CA ASP A 38 -0.48 40.26 -8.59
C ASP A 38 0.25 39.39 -9.64
N ASP A 39 1.59 39.36 -9.60
CA ASP A 39 2.45 38.54 -10.46
C ASP A 39 2.81 37.18 -9.81
N GLY A 40 2.28 36.89 -8.61
CA GLY A 40 2.49 35.65 -7.87
C GLY A 40 3.83 35.58 -7.12
N ASN A 41 4.54 36.70 -6.96
CA ASN A 41 5.81 36.72 -6.23
C ASN A 41 5.60 36.83 -4.72
N VAL A 42 6.42 36.08 -3.98
CA VAL A 42 6.43 36.11 -2.51
C VAL A 42 7.24 37.30 -2.01
N ARG A 43 6.61 38.16 -1.20
CA ARG A 43 7.24 39.30 -0.53
C ARG A 43 7.26 39.11 0.99
N PRO A 44 8.23 39.73 1.70
CA PRO A 44 8.28 39.69 3.16
C PRO A 44 7.01 40.18 3.83
N SER A 45 6.81 39.77 5.07
CA SER A 45 5.74 40.27 5.91
C SER A 45 5.87 41.79 6.14
N PRO A 46 4.75 42.50 6.40
CA PRO A 46 4.80 43.93 6.74
C PRO A 46 5.65 44.27 7.97
N ASP A 47 5.82 43.33 8.90
CA ASP A 47 6.64 43.51 10.11
C ASP A 47 8.14 43.23 9.90
N GLY A 48 8.54 42.90 8.66
CA GLY A 48 9.94 42.72 8.26
C GLY A 48 10.59 41.45 8.81
N LYS A 49 9.81 40.51 9.35
CA LYS A 49 10.28 39.23 9.89
C LYS A 49 9.92 38.09 8.94
N GLU A 50 10.70 37.02 8.94
CA GLU A 50 10.34 35.82 8.18
C GLU A 50 9.08 35.17 8.78
N THR A 51 8.10 34.86 7.93
CA THR A 51 7.00 33.97 8.30
C THR A 51 7.58 32.57 8.52
N VAL A 52 7.39 32.02 9.72
CA VAL A 52 7.94 30.70 10.08
C VAL A 52 6.89 29.63 9.83
N VAL A 53 7.20 28.69 8.94
CA VAL A 53 6.35 27.54 8.63
C VAL A 53 6.92 26.29 9.29
N LYS A 54 6.17 25.66 10.19
CA LYS A 54 6.54 24.41 10.85
C LYS A 54 6.12 23.24 9.97
N PHE A 55 7.09 22.47 9.51
CA PHE A 55 6.86 21.31 8.65
C PHE A 55 7.20 20.02 9.39
N TRP A 56 6.24 19.12 9.57
CA TRP A 56 6.47 17.78 10.12
C TRP A 56 6.37 16.71 9.04
N GLY A 57 7.27 15.74 9.10
CA GLY A 57 7.18 14.52 8.31
C GLY A 57 7.90 13.38 9.00
N TRP A 58 7.69 12.16 8.51
CA TRP A 58 8.52 11.01 8.87
C TRP A 58 9.40 10.63 7.69
N GLY A 59 10.37 9.76 7.93
CA GLY A 59 11.19 9.16 6.88
C GLY A 59 12.31 8.35 7.47
N GLU A 60 12.94 7.50 6.66
CA GLU A 60 14.19 6.86 7.04
C GLU A 60 15.35 7.87 7.04
N SER A 61 16.53 7.50 7.56
CA SER A 61 17.68 8.40 7.64
C SER A 61 18.08 8.99 6.28
N GLY A 62 17.93 8.21 5.20
CA GLY A 62 18.17 8.69 3.83
C GLY A 62 17.15 9.72 3.34
N GLU A 63 15.89 9.63 3.75
CA GLU A 63 14.87 10.62 3.38
C GLU A 63 15.04 11.92 4.14
N LYS A 64 15.50 11.85 5.40
CA LYS A 64 15.79 13.03 6.22
C LYS A 64 16.74 13.98 5.50
N GLU A 65 17.88 13.47 5.03
CA GLU A 65 18.90 14.27 4.33
C GLU A 65 18.35 14.93 3.07
N VAL A 66 17.48 14.22 2.34
CA VAL A 66 16.83 14.75 1.13
C VAL A 66 15.89 15.90 1.48
N PHE A 67 15.03 15.74 2.48
CA PHE A 67 14.10 16.79 2.90
C PHE A 67 14.80 17.99 3.55
N GLU A 68 15.86 17.76 4.32
CA GLU A 68 16.69 18.86 4.84
C GLU A 68 17.32 19.67 3.71
N ARG A 69 17.81 19.03 2.64
CA ARG A 69 18.30 19.74 1.45
C ARG A 69 17.20 20.54 0.76
N ILE A 70 16.03 19.93 0.51
CA ILE A 70 14.89 20.61 -0.14
C ILE A 70 14.47 21.84 0.68
N VAL A 71 14.38 21.70 2.00
CA VAL A 71 14.00 22.79 2.92
C VAL A 71 15.06 23.89 2.94
N ASN A 72 16.35 23.54 2.91
CA ASN A 72 17.42 24.54 2.83
C ASN A 72 17.38 25.32 1.50
N GLU A 73 17.18 24.63 0.37
CA GLU A 73 17.03 25.28 -0.94
C GLU A 73 15.80 26.20 -0.98
N PHE A 74 14.67 25.76 -0.41
CA PHE A 74 13.47 26.58 -0.27
C PHE A 74 13.73 27.83 0.60
N ASN A 75 14.37 27.65 1.75
CA ASN A 75 14.69 28.75 2.66
C ASN A 75 15.66 29.75 2.05
N GLU A 76 16.67 29.32 1.29
CA GLU A 76 17.55 30.25 0.58
C GLU A 76 16.83 30.97 -0.56
N LYS A 77 15.92 30.31 -1.28
CA LYS A 77 15.11 30.94 -2.33
C LYS A 77 14.19 32.04 -1.79
N TYR A 78 13.61 31.84 -0.61
CA TYR A 78 12.64 32.75 0.01
C TYR A 78 13.20 33.51 1.22
N LYS A 79 14.52 33.63 1.30
CA LYS A 79 15.24 34.27 2.40
C LYS A 79 14.73 35.68 2.67
N GLY A 80 14.44 35.97 3.94
CA GLY A 80 13.84 37.24 4.36
C GLY A 80 12.31 37.30 4.23
N SER A 81 11.68 36.31 3.60
CA SER A 81 10.22 36.20 3.49
C SER A 81 9.66 34.98 4.24
N ILE A 82 10.14 33.78 3.92
CA ILE A 82 9.65 32.52 4.50
C ILE A 82 10.81 31.72 5.08
N LYS A 83 10.60 31.16 6.27
CA LYS A 83 11.50 30.17 6.87
C LYS A 83 10.75 28.91 7.26
N VAL A 84 10.98 27.83 6.52
CA VAL A 84 10.49 26.49 6.83
C VAL A 84 11.40 25.83 7.87
N ARG A 85 10.79 25.34 8.95
CA ARG A 85 11.43 24.53 9.99
C ARG A 85 10.93 23.10 9.91
N TYR A 86 11.75 22.23 9.31
CA TYR A 86 11.43 20.81 9.22
C TYR A 86 11.76 20.07 10.52
N THR A 87 10.82 19.27 11.01
CA THR A 87 10.99 18.38 12.14
C THR A 87 10.65 16.96 11.71
N GLN A 88 11.66 16.13 11.57
CA GLN A 88 11.45 14.70 11.38
C GLN A 88 10.88 14.08 12.65
N ARG A 89 9.83 13.27 12.48
CA ARG A 89 9.21 12.47 13.54
C ARG A 89 9.42 10.98 13.27
N PRO A 90 9.52 10.14 14.32
CA PRO A 90 9.49 8.69 14.16
C PRO A 90 8.24 8.26 13.41
N SER A 91 8.35 7.27 12.52
CA SER A 91 7.20 6.70 11.80
C SER A 91 6.24 5.97 12.75
N ASN A 92 6.78 5.30 13.77
CA ASN A 92 5.99 4.64 14.80
C ASN A 92 5.15 5.66 15.58
N ASN A 93 3.83 5.44 15.62
CA ASN A 93 2.86 6.31 16.29
C ASN A 93 2.77 7.75 15.73
N TYR A 94 3.28 8.00 14.51
CA TYR A 94 3.28 9.33 13.91
C TYR A 94 1.88 9.94 13.86
N GLY A 95 0.89 9.20 13.34
CA GLY A 95 -0.50 9.67 13.22
C GLY A 95 -1.10 10.14 14.54
N GLU A 96 -1.11 9.31 15.59
CA GLU A 96 -1.68 9.73 16.89
C GLU A 96 -0.94 10.95 17.47
N SER A 97 0.39 10.99 17.32
CA SER A 97 1.19 12.14 17.79
C SER A 97 0.89 13.42 17.02
N LEU A 98 0.67 13.30 15.71
CA LEU A 98 0.30 14.42 14.84
C LEU A 98 -1.10 14.92 15.19
N ARG A 99 -2.08 14.02 15.34
CA ARG A 99 -3.44 14.38 15.75
C ARG A 99 -3.46 15.19 17.04
N THR A 100 -2.71 14.73 18.04
CA THR A 100 -2.56 15.44 19.33
C THR A 100 -1.94 16.83 19.13
N ALA A 101 -0.93 16.95 18.26
CA ALA A 101 -0.30 18.22 17.96
C ALA A 101 -1.22 19.20 17.22
N LEU A 102 -2.02 18.74 16.26
CA LEU A 102 -2.97 19.55 15.50
C LEU A 102 -4.15 20.05 16.34
N LEU A 103 -4.53 19.31 17.39
CA LEU A 103 -5.52 19.76 18.38
C LEU A 103 -4.96 20.81 19.36
N GLY A 104 -3.63 20.92 19.46
CA GLY A 104 -2.95 21.90 20.30
C GLY A 104 -2.76 23.25 19.61
N SER A 105 -2.56 24.31 20.39
CA SER A 105 -2.34 25.67 19.88
C SER A 105 -0.98 25.91 19.20
N SER A 106 -0.11 24.90 19.14
CA SER A 106 1.25 25.01 18.60
C SER A 106 1.58 23.90 17.60
N GLY A 107 0.56 23.34 16.94
CA GLY A 107 0.70 22.31 15.92
C GLY A 107 1.58 22.74 14.72
N PRO A 108 2.02 21.78 13.89
CA PRO A 108 2.68 22.06 12.62
C PRO A 108 1.72 22.68 11.59
N ASP A 109 2.26 23.44 10.63
CA ASP A 109 1.52 24.10 9.56
C ASP A 109 1.45 23.24 8.29
N VAL A 110 2.55 22.54 7.97
CA VAL A 110 2.65 21.58 6.88
C VAL A 110 2.98 20.22 7.47
N VAL A 111 2.28 19.18 7.02
CA VAL A 111 2.41 17.84 7.62
C VAL A 111 2.37 16.78 6.55
N TYR A 112 3.11 15.70 6.75
CA TYR A 112 2.70 14.45 6.13
C TYR A 112 1.48 13.90 6.83
N VAL A 113 0.61 13.27 6.05
CA VAL A 113 -0.58 12.56 6.52
C VAL A 113 -0.48 11.15 5.99
N GLN A 114 -0.65 10.16 6.87
CA GLN A 114 -0.75 8.77 6.43
C GLN A 114 -2.17 8.53 5.88
N ASP A 115 -2.28 7.77 4.79
CA ASP A 115 -3.53 7.54 4.07
C ASP A 115 -4.66 7.01 4.99
N ASN A 116 -4.33 6.18 5.97
CA ASN A 116 -5.30 5.62 6.94
C ASN A 116 -5.89 6.66 7.91
N TYR A 117 -5.21 7.79 8.13
CA TYR A 117 -5.68 8.87 9.00
C TYR A 117 -6.34 10.02 8.23
N PHE A 118 -6.09 10.13 6.94
CA PHE A 118 -6.50 11.25 6.09
C PHE A 118 -7.97 11.64 6.27
N LYS A 119 -8.90 10.71 5.97
CA LYS A 119 -10.35 10.98 6.07
C LYS A 119 -10.75 11.41 7.49
N SER A 120 -10.20 10.76 8.52
CA SER A 120 -10.51 11.08 9.92
C SER A 120 -10.05 12.49 10.33
N TYR A 121 -8.94 12.97 9.78
CA TYR A 121 -8.43 14.31 10.05
C TYR A 121 -9.26 15.38 9.33
N VAL A 122 -9.66 15.12 8.08
CA VAL A 122 -10.59 15.99 7.35
C VAL A 122 -11.92 16.10 8.10
N THR A 123 -12.53 14.97 8.48
CA THR A 123 -13.78 14.96 9.26
C THR A 123 -13.65 15.69 10.60
N SER A 124 -12.48 15.66 11.22
CA SER A 124 -12.22 16.35 12.49
C SER A 124 -11.84 17.83 12.31
N GLY A 125 -11.83 18.36 11.08
CA GLY A 125 -11.44 19.74 10.79
C GLY A 125 -9.95 20.04 11.01
N LEU A 126 -9.10 19.00 11.05
CA LEU A 126 -7.67 19.13 11.30
C LEU A 126 -6.86 19.42 10.03
N LEU A 127 -7.46 19.21 8.85
CA LEU A 127 -6.87 19.54 7.56
C LEU A 127 -7.71 20.60 6.86
N LYS A 128 -7.02 21.52 6.19
CA LYS A 128 -7.65 22.61 5.44
C LYS A 128 -8.02 22.13 4.03
N ASP A 129 -9.20 22.54 3.57
CA ASP A 129 -9.55 22.45 2.15
C ASP A 129 -8.58 23.36 1.36
N ILE A 130 -7.77 22.73 0.51
CA ILE A 130 -6.77 23.40 -0.32
C ILE A 130 -7.18 23.51 -1.79
N THR A 131 -8.43 23.22 -2.14
CA THR A 131 -8.91 23.16 -3.53
C THR A 131 -8.63 24.47 -4.29
N SER A 132 -8.91 25.63 -3.68
CA SER A 132 -8.63 26.93 -4.32
C SER A 132 -7.13 27.13 -4.56
N TYR A 133 -6.28 26.78 -3.59
CA TYR A 133 -4.83 26.89 -3.71
C TYR A 133 -4.26 25.97 -4.79
N VAL A 134 -4.83 24.78 -4.97
CA VAL A 134 -4.46 23.87 -6.07
C VAL A 134 -4.83 24.49 -7.42
N ASN A 135 -6.05 25.03 -7.55
CA ASN A 135 -6.54 25.62 -8.81
C ASN A 135 -5.83 26.92 -9.20
N GLU A 136 -5.39 27.70 -8.21
CA GLU A 136 -4.65 28.96 -8.42
C GLU A 136 -3.13 28.74 -8.60
N SER A 137 -2.62 27.58 -8.19
CA SER A 137 -1.20 27.26 -8.29
C SER A 137 -0.73 27.22 -9.74
N ALA A 138 0.38 27.90 -10.05
CA ALA A 138 1.01 27.86 -11.36
C ALA A 138 1.47 26.45 -11.79
N TRP A 139 1.65 25.53 -10.84
CA TRP A 139 2.11 24.16 -11.11
C TRP A 139 1.05 23.10 -10.83
N LEU A 140 0.33 23.20 -9.70
CA LEU A 140 -0.62 22.16 -9.30
C LEU A 140 -1.93 22.19 -10.10
N LYS A 141 -2.34 23.31 -10.69
CA LYS A 141 -3.61 23.39 -11.44
C LYS A 141 -3.71 22.38 -12.59
N ASP A 142 -2.57 21.98 -13.15
CA ASP A 142 -2.45 21.04 -14.26
C ASP A 142 -2.03 19.63 -13.78
N TYR A 143 -2.29 19.29 -12.51
CA TYR A 143 -1.84 18.02 -11.89
C TYR A 143 -2.27 16.78 -12.69
N GLU A 144 -3.39 16.83 -13.40
CA GLU A 144 -3.94 15.70 -14.17
C GLU A 144 -3.03 15.27 -15.32
N THR A 145 -2.23 16.20 -15.85
CA THR A 145 -1.28 15.94 -16.95
C THR A 145 0.17 15.97 -16.50
N THR A 146 0.46 16.53 -15.32
CA THR A 146 1.82 16.72 -14.80
C THR A 146 2.20 15.76 -13.69
N MET A 147 1.23 15.07 -13.08
CA MET A 147 1.45 14.03 -12.06
C MET A 147 1.01 12.66 -12.55
N PHE A 148 1.42 11.60 -11.84
CA PHE A 148 0.93 10.25 -12.12
C PHE A 148 -0.60 10.21 -12.00
N PRO A 149 -1.30 9.52 -12.92
CA PRO A 149 -2.75 9.37 -12.86
C PRO A 149 -3.23 8.83 -11.50
N ASN A 150 -4.44 9.20 -11.10
CA ASN A 150 -5.11 8.73 -9.88
C ASN A 150 -4.40 9.04 -8.55
N THR A 151 -3.37 9.88 -8.53
CA THR A 151 -2.65 10.25 -7.29
C THR A 151 -3.40 11.27 -6.45
N MET A 152 -3.87 12.36 -7.07
CA MET A 152 -4.64 13.40 -6.40
C MET A 152 -6.01 12.92 -5.92
N GLN A 153 -6.62 11.95 -6.61
CA GLN A 153 -7.94 11.40 -6.25
C GLN A 153 -7.97 10.84 -4.82
N ARG A 154 -6.84 10.30 -4.33
CA ARG A 154 -6.70 9.78 -2.96
C ARG A 154 -6.89 10.84 -1.88
N TYR A 155 -6.70 12.11 -2.24
CA TYR A 155 -6.75 13.26 -1.34
C TYR A 155 -7.98 14.14 -1.58
N LYS A 156 -8.95 13.64 -2.37
CA LYS A 156 -10.30 14.20 -2.49
C LYS A 156 -11.23 13.54 -1.49
N TYR A 157 -11.93 14.33 -0.70
CA TYR A 157 -12.87 13.79 0.29
C TYR A 157 -13.90 14.82 0.72
N ASN A 158 -15.17 14.43 0.72
CA ASN A 158 -16.24 15.24 1.26
C ASN A 158 -16.68 14.69 2.63
N PRO A 159 -16.45 15.41 3.74
CA PRO A 159 -16.77 14.91 5.08
C PRO A 159 -18.29 14.86 5.37
N VAL A 160 -19.14 15.47 4.53
CA VAL A 160 -20.61 15.47 4.70
C VAL A 160 -21.24 14.22 4.08
N THR A 161 -20.91 13.96 2.81
CA THR A 161 -21.39 12.78 2.05
C THR A 161 -20.52 11.56 2.30
N THR A 162 -19.34 11.75 2.89
CA THR A 162 -18.31 10.73 3.10
C THR A 162 -17.73 10.15 1.81
N THR A 163 -17.88 10.83 0.67
CA THR A 163 -17.41 10.37 -0.65
C THR A 163 -16.00 10.84 -0.98
N SER A 164 -15.41 10.25 -2.02
CA SER A 164 -14.13 10.67 -2.63
C SER A 164 -14.31 10.73 -4.16
N ASN A 165 -15.28 11.53 -4.61
CA ASN A 165 -15.64 11.74 -6.00
C ASN A 165 -14.67 12.70 -6.71
N ALA A 166 -14.80 12.82 -8.03
CA ALA A 166 -13.92 13.66 -8.83
C ALA A 166 -14.07 15.17 -8.52
N ASP A 167 -15.23 15.60 -8.05
CA ASP A 167 -15.57 16.97 -7.70
C ASP A 167 -15.47 17.26 -6.18
N ASP A 168 -15.15 16.26 -5.37
CA ASP A 168 -14.98 16.44 -3.93
C ASP A 168 -13.73 17.28 -3.60
N PRO A 169 -13.73 18.03 -2.48
CA PRO A 169 -12.64 18.95 -2.15
C PRO A 169 -11.31 18.25 -1.88
N ILE A 170 -10.21 18.93 -2.20
CA ILE A 170 -8.83 18.46 -2.05
C ILE A 170 -8.28 18.92 -0.70
N TYR A 171 -7.72 17.99 0.10
CA TYR A 171 -7.16 18.30 1.42
C TYR A 171 -5.66 18.00 1.56
N ALA A 172 -5.03 17.40 0.55
CA ALA A 172 -3.60 17.12 0.55
C ALA A 172 -3.06 16.96 -0.88
N VAL A 173 -1.73 16.99 -1.00
CA VAL A 173 -0.99 16.76 -2.25
C VAL A 173 -0.11 15.51 -2.07
N PRO A 174 -0.02 14.60 -3.07
CA PRO A 174 0.82 13.42 -3.01
C PRO A 174 2.29 13.79 -2.80
N LYS A 175 2.92 13.20 -1.77
CA LYS A 175 4.38 13.25 -1.59
C LYS A 175 5.08 12.38 -2.64
N ASP A 176 4.67 11.13 -2.72
CA ASP A 176 5.22 10.10 -3.60
C ASP A 176 4.22 8.95 -3.80
N LEU A 177 4.65 7.97 -4.59
CA LEU A 177 4.04 6.65 -4.66
C LEU A 177 5.09 5.64 -4.21
N ALA A 178 4.69 4.74 -3.31
CA ALA A 178 5.54 3.66 -2.84
C ALA A 178 5.05 2.31 -3.41
N PRO A 179 5.34 1.99 -4.69
CA PRO A 179 4.95 0.73 -5.26
C PRO A 179 5.57 -0.44 -4.49
N THR A 180 4.83 -1.54 -4.41
CA THR A 180 5.29 -2.80 -3.82
C THR A 180 5.73 -3.75 -4.92
N ALA A 181 6.75 -4.54 -4.62
CA ALA A 181 7.29 -5.56 -5.52
C ALA A 181 7.59 -6.83 -4.74
N LEU A 182 7.73 -7.93 -5.47
CA LEU A 182 8.22 -9.18 -4.93
C LEU A 182 9.75 -9.21 -5.02
N TYR A 183 10.42 -9.16 -3.88
CA TYR A 183 11.86 -9.33 -3.79
C TYR A 183 12.17 -10.82 -3.68
N TYR A 184 13.14 -11.32 -4.44
CA TYR A 184 13.51 -12.73 -4.41
C TYR A 184 15.01 -12.93 -4.22
N ASN A 185 15.38 -13.93 -3.41
CA ASN A 185 16.77 -14.30 -3.15
C ASN A 185 17.25 -15.29 -4.23
N LYS A 186 18.10 -14.83 -5.13
CA LYS A 186 18.62 -15.62 -6.26
C LYS A 186 19.46 -16.79 -5.82
N ASN A 187 20.18 -16.67 -4.70
CA ASN A 187 20.97 -17.79 -4.15
C ASN A 187 20.04 -18.91 -3.66
N MET A 188 18.94 -18.58 -2.98
CA MET A 188 17.95 -19.57 -2.55
C MET A 188 17.23 -20.24 -3.73
N MET A 189 16.97 -19.49 -4.81
CA MET A 189 16.46 -20.04 -6.08
C MET A 189 17.45 -21.02 -6.71
N ALA A 190 18.73 -20.63 -6.79
CA ALA A 190 19.79 -21.47 -7.35
C ALA A 190 19.98 -22.77 -6.54
N ASN A 191 19.93 -22.71 -5.21
CA ASN A 191 19.96 -23.88 -4.34
C ASN A 191 18.81 -24.86 -4.63
N ALA A 192 17.65 -24.33 -5.02
CA ALA A 192 16.47 -25.12 -5.40
C ALA A 192 16.50 -25.63 -6.86
N GLY A 193 17.57 -25.32 -7.62
CA GLY A 193 17.69 -25.68 -9.03
C GLY A 193 16.69 -24.95 -9.93
N ILE A 194 16.31 -23.72 -9.55
CA ILE A 194 15.34 -22.90 -10.28
C ILE A 194 16.09 -21.99 -11.24
N GLU A 195 15.79 -22.14 -12.52
CA GLU A 195 16.29 -21.28 -13.60
C GLU A 195 15.48 -19.99 -13.65
N ILE A 196 16.15 -18.84 -13.71
CA ILE A 196 15.49 -17.53 -13.75
C ILE A 196 15.55 -17.01 -15.18
N ILE A 197 14.39 -16.69 -15.75
CA ILE A 197 14.28 -16.06 -17.06
C ILE A 197 13.55 -14.73 -16.95
N SER A 198 13.75 -13.87 -17.96
CA SER A 198 13.09 -12.57 -18.07
C SER A 198 12.42 -12.47 -19.43
N LYS A 199 11.13 -12.83 -19.48
CA LYS A 199 10.29 -12.71 -20.69
C LYS A 199 8.98 -12.05 -20.31
N SER A 200 8.75 -10.86 -20.83
CA SER A 200 7.49 -10.15 -20.61
C SER A 200 6.33 -10.94 -21.19
N GLU A 201 5.16 -10.79 -20.61
CA GLU A 201 3.95 -11.45 -21.12
C GLU A 201 3.70 -11.13 -22.61
N ALA A 202 4.02 -9.92 -23.06
CA ALA A 202 3.92 -9.52 -24.46
C ALA A 202 4.86 -10.34 -25.37
N GLU A 203 6.11 -10.57 -24.96
CA GLU A 203 7.05 -11.45 -25.68
C GLU A 203 6.55 -12.89 -25.73
N VAL A 204 6.02 -13.40 -24.62
CA VAL A 204 5.45 -14.76 -24.56
C VAL A 204 4.27 -14.88 -25.53
N LYS A 205 3.30 -13.94 -25.45
CA LYS A 205 2.11 -13.92 -26.33
C LYS A 205 2.51 -13.83 -27.80
N ALA A 206 3.46 -12.96 -28.15
CA ALA A 206 3.96 -12.83 -29.52
C ALA A 206 4.59 -14.13 -30.03
N ALA A 207 5.43 -14.78 -29.22
CA ALA A 207 6.06 -16.03 -29.62
C ALA A 207 5.06 -17.19 -29.79
N LEU A 208 4.05 -17.27 -28.93
CA LEU A 208 2.96 -18.26 -29.05
C LEU A 208 2.11 -18.01 -30.30
N ALA A 209 1.82 -16.75 -30.64
CA ALA A 209 1.10 -16.38 -31.86
C ALA A 209 1.86 -16.77 -33.14
N GLU A 210 3.20 -16.80 -33.08
CA GLU A 210 4.06 -17.31 -34.16
C GLU A 210 4.15 -18.85 -34.21
N GLY A 211 3.46 -19.56 -33.32
CA GLY A 211 3.48 -21.02 -33.24
C GLY A 211 4.75 -21.61 -32.60
N LYS A 212 5.58 -20.79 -31.95
CA LYS A 212 6.76 -21.25 -31.24
C LYS A 212 6.35 -22.02 -29.97
N LYS A 213 7.07 -23.09 -29.68
CA LYS A 213 6.85 -23.95 -28.50
C LYS A 213 7.98 -23.85 -27.47
N VAL A 214 9.16 -23.46 -27.92
CA VAL A 214 10.36 -23.31 -27.08
C VAL A 214 11.10 -22.04 -27.49
N TRP A 215 11.82 -21.45 -26.54
CA TRP A 215 12.71 -20.32 -26.83
C TRP A 215 13.93 -20.77 -27.63
N ALA A 216 14.33 -19.95 -28.59
CA ALA A 216 15.59 -20.09 -29.33
C ALA A 216 16.37 -18.78 -29.15
N THR A 217 17.10 -18.69 -28.04
CA THR A 217 17.74 -17.46 -27.55
C THR A 217 19.20 -17.73 -27.18
N LYS A 218 19.95 -16.67 -26.83
CA LYS A 218 21.31 -16.80 -26.29
C LYS A 218 21.36 -16.69 -24.76
N ASP A 219 20.21 -16.53 -24.13
CA ASP A 219 20.04 -16.40 -22.69
C ASP A 219 19.64 -17.75 -22.06
N ASN A 220 19.39 -17.73 -20.76
CA ASN A 220 19.01 -18.91 -19.99
C ASN A 220 17.64 -19.50 -20.37
N ALA A 221 16.84 -18.80 -21.19
CA ALA A 221 15.57 -19.33 -21.65
C ALA A 221 15.74 -20.37 -22.77
N ASN A 222 16.89 -20.45 -23.42
CA ASN A 222 17.08 -21.25 -24.62
C ASN A 222 16.70 -22.73 -24.41
N GLY A 223 15.79 -23.24 -25.24
CA GLY A 223 15.27 -24.60 -25.18
C GLY A 223 14.08 -24.80 -24.25
N LEU A 224 13.82 -23.87 -23.32
CA LEU A 224 12.67 -23.93 -22.41
C LEU A 224 11.35 -23.71 -23.15
N GLU A 225 10.30 -24.33 -22.66
CA GLU A 225 8.92 -24.17 -23.09
C GLU A 225 8.45 -22.72 -22.97
N ILE A 226 7.73 -22.24 -23.98
CA ILE A 226 7.10 -20.93 -23.94
C ILE A 226 5.76 -21.07 -23.21
N LYS A 227 5.62 -20.43 -22.04
CA LYS A 227 4.40 -20.43 -21.22
C LYS A 227 4.11 -19.05 -20.67
N ILE A 228 2.83 -18.68 -20.64
CA ILE A 228 2.34 -17.52 -19.88
C ILE A 228 2.16 -17.97 -18.44
N LYS A 229 3.30 -18.18 -17.76
CA LYS A 229 3.39 -18.65 -16.38
C LYS A 229 4.62 -18.02 -15.74
N ALA A 230 4.47 -17.63 -14.48
CA ALA A 230 5.58 -17.12 -13.70
C ALA A 230 6.41 -18.26 -13.09
N TYR A 231 5.79 -19.39 -12.75
CA TYR A 231 6.50 -20.56 -12.24
C TYR A 231 5.99 -21.86 -12.85
N TYR A 232 6.91 -22.70 -13.34
CA TYR A 232 6.57 -24.01 -13.90
C TYR A 232 7.78 -24.94 -13.93
N THR A 233 7.50 -26.25 -14.01
CA THR A 233 8.52 -27.21 -14.43
C THR A 233 8.45 -27.39 -15.94
N ASP A 234 9.57 -27.20 -16.63
CA ASP A 234 9.71 -27.48 -18.05
C ASP A 234 9.53 -28.98 -18.29
N SER A 235 8.54 -29.37 -19.10
CA SER A 235 8.19 -30.78 -19.24
C SER A 235 9.23 -31.59 -20.04
N LYS A 236 10.08 -30.92 -20.82
CA LYS A 236 11.09 -31.55 -21.69
C LYS A 236 12.44 -31.67 -21.01
N MET A 237 12.83 -30.63 -20.29
CA MET A 237 14.12 -30.52 -19.63
C MET A 237 14.05 -30.96 -18.16
N GLY A 238 12.85 -30.99 -17.56
CA GLY A 238 12.66 -31.32 -16.14
C GLY A 238 13.17 -30.23 -15.20
N VAL A 239 13.48 -29.04 -15.71
CA VAL A 239 14.03 -27.91 -14.94
C VAL A 239 12.89 -27.03 -14.45
N LYS A 240 13.02 -26.54 -13.21
CA LYS A 240 12.09 -25.55 -12.64
C LYS A 240 12.45 -24.17 -13.17
N VAL A 241 11.46 -23.40 -13.60
CA VAL A 241 11.65 -22.10 -14.25
C VAL A 241 10.83 -21.05 -13.51
N PHE A 242 11.48 -19.96 -13.12
CA PHE A 242 10.86 -18.74 -12.62
C PHE A 242 11.03 -17.61 -13.64
N ASN A 243 9.94 -17.11 -14.20
CA ASN A 243 9.94 -15.94 -15.08
C ASN A 243 9.66 -14.68 -14.26
N ASN A 244 10.69 -13.88 -14.01
CA ASN A 244 10.61 -12.70 -13.16
C ASN A 244 9.88 -11.50 -13.79
N GLN A 245 9.27 -11.65 -14.97
CA GLN A 245 8.49 -10.61 -15.64
C GLN A 245 7.00 -10.96 -15.81
N ILE A 246 6.55 -12.05 -15.20
CA ILE A 246 5.13 -12.44 -15.17
C ILE A 246 4.67 -12.49 -13.71
N PRO A 247 3.52 -11.88 -13.36
CA PRO A 247 2.87 -12.06 -12.06
C PRO A 247 2.61 -13.53 -11.74
N MET A 248 2.85 -13.96 -10.51
CA MET A 248 2.55 -15.33 -10.08
C MET A 248 1.09 -15.46 -9.63
N SER A 249 0.42 -16.52 -10.08
CA SER A 249 -0.79 -17.00 -9.42
C SER A 249 -0.52 -17.42 -7.97
N TRP A 250 -1.57 -17.50 -7.15
CA TRP A 250 -1.45 -17.97 -5.76
C TRP A 250 -0.88 -19.39 -5.67
N ALA A 251 -1.26 -20.27 -6.59
CA ALA A 251 -0.74 -21.64 -6.66
C ALA A 251 0.76 -21.66 -7.00
N GLU A 252 1.20 -20.90 -8.01
CA GLU A 252 2.61 -20.76 -8.36
C GLU A 252 3.44 -20.22 -7.19
N CYS A 253 2.91 -19.24 -6.45
CA CYS A 253 3.55 -18.71 -5.25
C CYS A 253 3.77 -19.81 -4.19
N VAL A 254 2.75 -20.64 -3.92
CA VAL A 254 2.83 -21.73 -2.95
C VAL A 254 3.81 -22.81 -3.41
N GLU A 255 3.77 -23.19 -4.68
CA GLU A 255 4.69 -24.19 -5.28
C GLU A 255 6.14 -23.73 -5.20
N LEU A 256 6.42 -22.52 -5.69
CA LEU A 256 7.75 -21.91 -5.64
C LEU A 256 8.26 -21.83 -4.20
N SER A 257 7.42 -21.39 -3.28
CA SER A 257 7.77 -21.28 -1.86
C SER A 257 8.16 -22.62 -1.26
N ARG A 258 7.44 -23.69 -1.56
CA ARG A 258 7.75 -25.05 -1.08
C ARG A 258 9.06 -25.55 -1.65
N ASP A 259 9.32 -25.32 -2.93
CA ASP A 259 10.56 -25.73 -3.58
C ASP A 259 11.78 -25.01 -2.99
N ILE A 260 11.65 -23.70 -2.73
CA ILE A 260 12.66 -22.94 -2.01
C ILE A 260 12.91 -23.54 -0.62
N MET A 261 11.86 -23.80 0.16
CA MET A 261 12.00 -24.35 1.51
C MET A 261 12.61 -25.74 1.54
N ALA A 262 12.25 -26.59 0.58
CA ALA A 262 12.78 -27.95 0.47
C ALA A 262 14.30 -27.95 0.26
N ALA A 263 14.81 -26.99 -0.50
CA ALA A 263 16.24 -26.85 -0.79
C ALA A 263 17.02 -26.01 0.24
N ASN A 264 16.32 -25.22 1.08
CA ASN A 264 16.93 -24.27 2.01
C ASN A 264 16.45 -24.56 3.45
N SER A 265 17.13 -25.49 4.12
CA SER A 265 16.74 -25.96 5.46
C SER A 265 16.59 -24.83 6.50
N GLY A 266 15.47 -24.85 7.24
CA GLY A 266 15.17 -23.87 8.29
C GLY A 266 14.80 -22.48 7.77
N LYS A 267 14.54 -22.32 6.47
CA LYS A 267 14.14 -21.07 5.83
C LYS A 267 12.66 -21.12 5.41
N TYR A 268 12.06 -19.96 5.22
CA TYR A 268 10.70 -19.83 4.68
C TYR A 268 10.72 -19.50 3.19
N GLY A 269 9.65 -19.87 2.49
CA GLY A 269 9.54 -19.64 1.05
C GLY A 269 9.09 -18.22 0.74
N PHE A 270 8.07 -17.74 1.44
CA PHE A 270 7.41 -16.46 1.14
C PHE A 270 7.00 -15.70 2.38
N TYR A 271 7.04 -14.37 2.30
CA TYR A 271 6.50 -13.50 3.32
C TYR A 271 5.84 -12.24 2.73
N SER A 272 4.63 -11.95 3.20
CA SER A 272 3.94 -10.67 3.03
C SER A 272 3.36 -10.25 4.37
N GLU A 273 3.50 -8.97 4.72
CA GLU A 273 2.95 -8.38 5.95
C GLU A 273 1.47 -8.05 5.84
N TRP A 274 0.95 -7.91 4.62
CA TRP A 274 -0.42 -7.51 4.33
C TRP A 274 -1.06 -8.41 3.28
N TRP A 275 -2.39 -8.49 3.34
CA TRP A 275 -3.20 -9.33 2.46
C TRP A 275 -3.62 -8.62 1.16
N PHE A 276 -3.34 -7.32 1.02
CA PHE A 276 -3.80 -6.51 -0.13
C PHE A 276 -3.37 -7.08 -1.48
N ASN A 277 -2.18 -7.69 -1.57
CA ASN A 277 -1.71 -8.30 -2.82
C ASN A 277 -2.45 -9.59 -3.19
N TYR A 278 -3.25 -10.16 -2.29
CA TYR A 278 -4.21 -11.21 -2.62
C TYR A 278 -5.57 -10.60 -2.95
N GLY A 279 -6.00 -9.56 -2.22
CA GLY A 279 -7.26 -8.87 -2.51
C GLY A 279 -7.28 -8.20 -3.88
N TRP A 280 -6.18 -7.57 -4.28
CA TRP A 280 -6.05 -6.86 -5.55
C TRP A 280 -6.20 -7.77 -6.77
N THR A 281 -5.75 -9.03 -6.69
CA THR A 281 -5.90 -9.99 -7.81
C THR A 281 -7.35 -10.39 -8.06
N VAL A 282 -8.28 -10.02 -7.17
CA VAL A 282 -9.70 -10.33 -7.27
C VAL A 282 -10.60 -9.08 -7.29
N GLY A 283 -10.04 -7.88 -7.44
CA GLY A 283 -10.78 -6.62 -7.52
C GLY A 283 -10.41 -5.58 -6.47
N GLY A 284 -9.61 -5.94 -5.47
CA GLY A 284 -8.90 -5.01 -4.57
C GLY A 284 -9.73 -4.27 -3.54
N ASP A 285 -11.04 -4.17 -3.73
CA ASP A 285 -11.92 -3.40 -2.87
C ASP A 285 -12.41 -4.22 -1.67
N CYS A 286 -11.84 -3.91 -0.50
CA CYS A 286 -12.24 -4.48 0.79
C CYS A 286 -13.15 -3.56 1.61
N ILE A 287 -13.41 -2.37 1.10
CA ILE A 287 -14.30 -1.36 1.67
C ILE A 287 -15.07 -0.77 0.52
N GLU A 288 -16.40 -0.83 0.60
CA GLU A 288 -17.28 -0.40 -0.48
C GLU A 288 -18.30 0.60 0.04
N TYR A 289 -18.54 1.65 -0.73
CA TYR A 289 -19.60 2.60 -0.43
C TYR A 289 -20.93 2.07 -0.98
N ILE A 290 -21.91 1.91 -0.10
CA ILE A 290 -23.25 1.43 -0.44
C ILE A 290 -24.21 2.61 -0.34
N GLU A 291 -24.74 3.03 -1.48
CA GLU A 291 -25.77 4.07 -1.54
C GLU A 291 -27.05 3.62 -0.85
N THR A 292 -27.72 4.54 -0.16
CA THR A 292 -29.01 4.27 0.49
C THR A 292 -29.83 5.53 0.65
N ASP A 293 -31.15 5.40 0.49
CA ASP A 293 -32.14 6.44 0.80
C ASP A 293 -32.56 6.44 2.28
N ASP A 294 -31.99 5.55 3.10
CA ASP A 294 -32.23 5.54 4.55
C ASP A 294 -31.72 6.85 5.17
N ALA A 295 -32.63 7.64 5.73
CA ALA A 295 -32.37 8.94 6.33
C ALA A 295 -31.39 8.90 7.53
N ALA A 296 -31.08 7.71 8.07
CA ALA A 296 -30.01 7.53 9.06
C ALA A 296 -28.60 7.75 8.47
N TYR A 297 -28.47 7.69 7.15
CA TYR A 297 -27.22 7.83 6.41
C TYR A 297 -27.31 9.00 5.43
N ASN A 298 -26.21 9.74 5.25
CA ASN A 298 -26.14 10.90 4.36
C ASN A 298 -25.93 10.45 2.90
N GLY A 299 -26.84 9.62 2.39
CA GLY A 299 -26.80 9.07 1.02
C GLY A 299 -26.11 7.71 0.91
N GLY A 300 -25.49 7.18 1.97
CA GLY A 300 -24.80 5.89 1.93
C GLY A 300 -23.89 5.61 3.13
N TYR A 301 -23.31 4.41 3.15
CA TYR A 301 -22.39 3.96 4.20
C TYR A 301 -21.29 3.05 3.64
N TYR A 302 -20.16 2.96 4.35
CA TYR A 302 -19.09 2.05 3.99
C TYR A 302 -19.28 0.66 4.59
N LYS A 303 -19.25 -0.37 3.74
CA LYS A 303 -19.26 -1.79 4.10
C LYS A 303 -17.85 -2.35 4.03
N PHE A 304 -17.40 -3.03 5.08
CA PHE A 304 -16.18 -3.84 5.02
C PHE A 304 -16.47 -5.16 4.30
N THR A 305 -16.00 -5.31 3.07
CA THR A 305 -16.30 -6.43 2.16
C THR A 305 -15.26 -7.55 2.19
N LEU A 306 -14.33 -7.52 3.15
CA LEU A 306 -13.28 -8.54 3.27
C LEU A 306 -13.83 -9.98 3.37
N GLN A 307 -14.99 -10.16 4.00
CA GLN A 307 -15.67 -11.46 4.13
C GLN A 307 -16.71 -11.73 3.03
N ASP A 308 -16.80 -10.88 2.02
CA ASP A 308 -17.73 -11.08 0.91
C ASP A 308 -17.36 -12.35 0.13
N ALA A 309 -18.30 -13.28 0.08
CA ALA A 309 -18.14 -14.57 -0.60
C ALA A 309 -18.66 -14.53 -2.05
N SER A 310 -19.24 -13.42 -2.50
CA SER A 310 -19.70 -13.31 -3.88
C SER A 310 -18.51 -13.16 -4.82
N LYS A 311 -18.59 -13.84 -5.96
CA LYS A 311 -17.53 -13.83 -6.98
C LYS A 311 -17.36 -12.43 -7.56
N ASN A 312 -16.16 -12.16 -8.08
CA ASN A 312 -15.86 -10.95 -8.82
C ASN A 312 -15.79 -11.28 -10.31
N TYR A 313 -15.79 -10.26 -11.16
CA TYR A 313 -15.85 -10.42 -12.60
C TYR A 313 -14.91 -9.43 -13.28
N ILE A 314 -14.12 -9.92 -14.23
CA ILE A 314 -13.28 -9.10 -15.10
C ILE A 314 -13.72 -9.30 -16.54
N VAL A 315 -13.88 -8.23 -17.29
CA VAL A 315 -14.26 -8.32 -18.71
C VAL A 315 -13.16 -9.03 -19.47
N LYS A 316 -13.52 -10.00 -20.32
CA LYS A 316 -12.53 -10.78 -21.09
C LYS A 316 -11.70 -9.89 -22.00
N ASP A 317 -10.42 -10.24 -22.16
CA ASP A 317 -9.48 -9.52 -23.04
C ASP A 317 -9.95 -9.43 -24.50
N ASP A 318 -10.75 -10.40 -24.97
CA ASP A 318 -11.30 -10.47 -26.33
C ASP A 318 -12.68 -9.81 -26.49
N CYS A 319 -13.28 -9.30 -25.42
CA CYS A 319 -14.57 -8.59 -25.45
C CYS A 319 -14.37 -7.11 -25.80
N ALA A 320 -14.19 -6.83 -27.09
CA ALA A 320 -13.91 -5.48 -27.60
C ALA A 320 -15.03 -4.46 -27.33
N GLU A 321 -16.28 -4.91 -27.25
CA GLU A 321 -17.44 -4.06 -26.96
C GLU A 321 -17.62 -3.75 -25.47
N GLY A 322 -16.90 -4.45 -24.59
CA GLY A 322 -17.03 -4.32 -23.15
C GLY A 322 -18.36 -4.84 -22.58
N VAL A 323 -18.61 -4.50 -21.31
CA VAL A 323 -19.84 -4.84 -20.59
C VAL A 323 -20.43 -3.59 -19.97
N THR A 324 -21.65 -3.22 -20.34
CA THR A 324 -22.36 -2.09 -19.75
C THR A 324 -23.33 -2.56 -18.68
N VAL A 325 -23.13 -2.16 -17.43
CA VAL A 325 -24.01 -2.44 -16.28
C VAL A 325 -24.36 -1.12 -15.61
N ASN A 326 -25.65 -0.91 -15.31
CA ASN A 326 -26.12 0.29 -14.61
C ASN A 326 -25.64 1.62 -15.25
N GLY A 327 -25.58 1.67 -16.59
CA GLY A 327 -25.11 2.84 -17.34
C GLY A 327 -23.59 3.05 -17.37
N LYS A 328 -22.81 2.26 -16.64
CA LYS A 328 -21.35 2.25 -16.68
C LYS A 328 -20.84 1.15 -17.59
N THR A 329 -19.93 1.51 -18.51
CA THR A 329 -19.28 0.54 -19.40
C THR A 329 -17.91 0.17 -18.86
N TYR A 330 -17.67 -1.12 -18.75
CA TYR A 330 -16.39 -1.72 -18.39
C TYR A 330 -15.72 -2.26 -19.65
N ASN A 331 -14.50 -1.82 -19.91
CA ASN A 331 -13.70 -2.26 -21.07
C ASN A 331 -13.04 -3.62 -20.82
N ALA A 332 -12.53 -4.26 -21.88
CA ALA A 332 -11.71 -5.46 -21.77
C ALA A 332 -10.58 -5.29 -20.73
N GLY A 333 -10.45 -6.27 -19.82
CA GLY A 333 -9.48 -6.23 -18.72
C GLY A 333 -9.91 -5.41 -17.49
N GLU A 334 -11.08 -4.76 -17.50
CA GLU A 334 -11.58 -4.03 -16.33
C GLU A 334 -12.40 -4.95 -15.40
N VAL A 335 -12.16 -4.81 -14.10
CA VAL A 335 -12.92 -5.48 -13.05
C VAL A 335 -14.20 -4.70 -12.77
N LEU A 336 -15.32 -5.40 -12.65
CA LEU A 336 -16.60 -4.78 -12.31
C LEU A 336 -16.62 -4.33 -10.86
N SER A 337 -17.28 -3.18 -10.60
CA SER A 337 -17.47 -2.68 -9.24
C SER A 337 -18.28 -3.64 -8.37
N TYR A 338 -18.14 -3.53 -7.05
CA TYR A 338 -18.93 -4.33 -6.11
C TYR A 338 -20.44 -4.16 -6.25
N ALA A 339 -20.92 -2.97 -6.64
CA ALA A 339 -22.35 -2.75 -6.88
C ALA A 339 -22.80 -3.42 -8.18
N ASP A 340 -22.06 -3.20 -9.27
CA ASP A 340 -22.46 -3.66 -10.61
C ASP A 340 -22.33 -5.17 -10.78
N LYS A 341 -21.37 -5.82 -10.10
CA LYS A 341 -21.24 -7.28 -10.16
C LYS A 341 -22.50 -8.02 -9.71
N GLN A 342 -23.31 -7.40 -8.84
CA GLN A 342 -24.57 -7.97 -8.35
C GLN A 342 -25.72 -7.85 -9.38
N LEU A 343 -25.55 -6.99 -10.39
CA LEU A 343 -26.58 -6.65 -11.38
C LEU A 343 -26.35 -7.32 -12.74
N LEU A 344 -25.28 -8.10 -12.87
CA LEU A 344 -24.95 -8.82 -14.10
C LEU A 344 -26.06 -9.79 -14.51
N SER A 345 -26.56 -9.61 -15.74
CA SER A 345 -27.37 -10.63 -16.42
C SER A 345 -26.52 -11.84 -16.80
N ASP A 346 -27.15 -12.97 -17.09
CA ASP A 346 -26.42 -14.19 -17.48
C ASP A 346 -25.67 -14.00 -18.81
N GLU A 347 -26.24 -13.28 -19.77
CA GLU A 347 -25.58 -12.89 -21.03
C GLU A 347 -24.33 -12.02 -20.79
N GLN A 348 -24.37 -11.12 -19.80
CA GLN A 348 -23.22 -10.27 -19.46
C GLN A 348 -22.12 -11.07 -18.73
N LYS A 349 -22.48 -12.06 -17.91
CA LYS A 349 -21.51 -12.95 -17.26
C LYS A 349 -20.70 -13.75 -18.28
N GLU A 350 -21.31 -14.16 -19.40
CA GLU A 350 -20.60 -14.88 -20.46
C GLU A 350 -19.48 -14.06 -21.11
N LYS A 351 -19.53 -12.73 -21.01
CA LYS A 351 -18.49 -11.80 -21.49
C LYS A 351 -17.37 -11.55 -20.47
N CYS A 352 -17.49 -12.10 -19.27
CA CYS A 352 -16.53 -11.91 -18.19
C CYS A 352 -15.82 -13.22 -17.85
N ASN A 353 -14.59 -13.12 -17.36
CA ASN A 353 -13.97 -14.18 -16.58
C ASN A 353 -14.41 -14.03 -15.13
N VAL A 354 -14.72 -15.16 -14.49
CA VAL A 354 -15.05 -15.20 -13.06
C VAL A 354 -13.75 -15.15 -12.28
N LEU A 355 -13.70 -14.28 -11.28
CA LEU A 355 -12.61 -14.18 -10.32
C LEU A 355 -13.06 -14.73 -8.97
N PRO A 356 -12.14 -15.25 -8.15
CA PRO A 356 -12.44 -15.61 -6.77
C PRO A 356 -13.02 -14.44 -5.97
N SER A 357 -13.71 -14.75 -4.89
CA SER A 357 -14.23 -13.76 -3.95
C SER A 357 -13.14 -13.15 -3.09
N MET A 358 -13.43 -12.00 -2.47
CA MET A 358 -12.53 -11.37 -1.51
C MET A 358 -12.29 -12.27 -0.28
N ARG A 359 -13.32 -13.01 0.15
CA ARG A 359 -13.20 -14.02 1.22
C ARG A 359 -12.20 -15.11 0.86
N GLU A 360 -12.24 -15.64 -0.37
CA GLU A 360 -11.28 -16.65 -0.84
C GLU A 360 -9.86 -16.11 -0.86
N ALA A 361 -9.64 -14.91 -1.42
CA ALA A 361 -8.33 -14.27 -1.43
C ALA A 361 -7.76 -14.07 0.00
N PHE A 362 -8.61 -13.65 0.94
CA PHE A 362 -8.20 -13.50 2.32
C PHE A 362 -7.90 -14.85 3.00
N THR A 363 -8.70 -15.89 2.75
CA THR A 363 -8.43 -17.25 3.23
C THR A 363 -7.08 -17.74 2.72
N GLU A 364 -6.77 -17.56 1.44
CA GLU A 364 -5.48 -17.94 0.84
C GLU A 364 -4.30 -17.23 1.53
N PHE A 365 -4.42 -15.92 1.77
CA PHE A 365 -3.42 -15.18 2.53
C PHE A 365 -3.22 -15.75 3.94
N VAL A 366 -4.30 -16.04 4.67
CA VAL A 366 -4.22 -16.60 6.03
C VAL A 366 -3.52 -17.95 6.01
N ARG A 367 -3.81 -18.81 5.03
CA ARG A 367 -3.20 -20.15 4.89
C ARG A 367 -1.68 -20.10 4.84
N LEU A 368 -1.07 -19.06 4.26
CA LEU A 368 0.39 -18.95 4.09
C LEU A 368 1.19 -19.22 5.36
N SER A 369 0.75 -18.67 6.49
CA SER A 369 1.47 -18.72 7.78
C SER A 369 0.97 -19.80 8.73
N GLN A 370 -0.24 -20.33 8.50
CA GLN A 370 -0.81 -21.35 9.37
C GLN A 370 -0.12 -22.70 9.19
N GLY A 371 -0.06 -23.48 10.27
CA GLY A 371 0.53 -24.82 10.25
C GLY A 371 -0.22 -25.77 9.31
N SER A 372 0.48 -26.77 8.78
CA SER A 372 -0.09 -27.75 7.84
C SER A 372 -1.24 -28.58 8.41
N ASP A 373 -1.35 -28.67 9.74
CA ASP A 373 -2.45 -29.36 10.43
C ASP A 373 -3.55 -28.41 10.92
N THR A 374 -3.34 -27.10 10.82
CA THR A 374 -4.30 -26.09 11.24
C THR A 374 -5.36 -25.91 10.18
N ILE A 375 -6.63 -26.14 10.55
CA ILE A 375 -7.78 -25.82 9.71
C ILE A 375 -7.96 -24.30 9.74
N VAL A 376 -7.93 -23.69 8.56
CA VAL A 376 -8.12 -22.26 8.35
C VAL A 376 -9.56 -21.95 8.01
N ASP A 377 -10.19 -22.80 7.20
CA ASP A 377 -11.56 -22.61 6.75
C ASP A 377 -12.20 -23.96 6.40
N THR A 378 -13.53 -23.99 6.25
CA THR A 378 -14.28 -25.17 5.82
C THR A 378 -15.27 -24.81 4.73
N VAL A 379 -14.96 -25.24 3.51
CA VAL A 379 -15.73 -25.06 2.29
C VAL A 379 -16.94 -25.99 2.33
N LYS A 380 -18.09 -25.46 1.94
CA LYS A 380 -19.34 -26.20 1.81
C LYS A 380 -19.67 -26.37 0.34
N GLN A 381 -20.50 -27.36 0.02
CA GLN A 381 -21.01 -27.53 -1.34
C GLN A 381 -21.71 -26.27 -1.89
N SER A 382 -22.36 -25.50 -1.01
CA SER A 382 -22.99 -24.21 -1.35
C SER A 382 -22.02 -23.12 -1.78
N ASP A 383 -20.73 -23.28 -1.46
CA ASP A 383 -19.69 -22.30 -1.77
C ASP A 383 -19.07 -22.56 -3.15
N LEU A 384 -19.37 -23.71 -3.76
CA LEU A 384 -18.84 -24.09 -5.07
C LEU A 384 -19.55 -23.33 -6.20
N THR A 385 -18.76 -22.95 -7.19
CA THR A 385 -19.24 -22.51 -8.50
C THR A 385 -19.11 -23.65 -9.51
N ASN A 386 -19.63 -23.44 -10.73
CA ASN A 386 -19.45 -24.38 -11.84
C ASN A 386 -17.97 -24.68 -12.19
N GLU A 387 -17.03 -23.90 -11.64
CA GLU A 387 -15.59 -24.09 -11.83
C GLU A 387 -15.01 -25.24 -10.99
N TYR A 388 -15.66 -25.58 -9.87
CA TYR A 388 -15.22 -26.63 -8.96
C TYR A 388 -16.21 -27.79 -8.98
N ALA A 389 -15.77 -28.96 -9.44
CA ALA A 389 -16.63 -30.13 -9.49
C ALA A 389 -16.91 -30.72 -8.10
N SER A 390 -16.03 -30.47 -7.14
CA SER A 390 -16.12 -30.93 -5.74
C SER A 390 -15.45 -29.95 -4.78
N VAL A 391 -15.65 -30.15 -3.47
CA VAL A 391 -14.95 -29.36 -2.45
C VAL A 391 -13.45 -29.64 -2.45
N GLU A 392 -13.03 -30.84 -2.86
CA GLU A 392 -11.63 -31.21 -2.98
C GLU A 392 -10.90 -30.45 -4.09
N ASP A 393 -11.62 -30.12 -5.17
CA ASP A 393 -11.10 -29.29 -6.25
C ASP A 393 -10.93 -27.83 -5.81
N PHE A 394 -11.65 -27.40 -4.76
CA PHE A 394 -11.60 -26.04 -4.23
C PHE A 394 -10.31 -25.80 -3.44
N TYR A 395 -9.29 -25.26 -4.11
CA TYR A 395 -7.97 -24.91 -3.54
C TYR A 395 -7.31 -26.03 -2.70
N GLY A 396 -7.55 -27.28 -3.08
CA GLY A 396 -7.03 -28.47 -2.41
C GLY A 396 -7.62 -28.71 -1.03
N ALA A 397 -8.92 -28.46 -0.84
CA ALA A 397 -9.59 -28.83 0.39
C ALA A 397 -9.61 -30.36 0.58
N SER A 398 -9.74 -30.82 1.82
CA SER A 398 -9.98 -32.25 2.09
C SER A 398 -11.41 -32.65 1.67
N ALA A 399 -11.70 -33.96 1.69
CA ALA A 399 -13.05 -34.49 1.47
C ALA A 399 -14.13 -34.00 2.47
N LYS A 400 -13.70 -33.34 3.56
CA LYS A 400 -14.59 -32.66 4.51
C LYS A 400 -14.69 -31.15 4.24
N GLY A 401 -14.20 -30.67 3.10
CA GLY A 401 -14.11 -29.26 2.73
C GLY A 401 -13.07 -28.47 3.53
N GLN A 402 -12.23 -29.11 4.35
CA GLN A 402 -11.29 -28.38 5.22
C GLN A 402 -10.11 -27.84 4.42
N LEU A 403 -9.90 -26.52 4.46
CA LEU A 403 -8.71 -25.85 3.99
C LEU A 403 -7.72 -25.73 5.14
N LYS A 404 -6.47 -26.17 4.90
CA LYS A 404 -5.40 -26.13 5.89
C LYS A 404 -4.30 -25.14 5.53
N GLY A 405 -3.51 -24.78 6.53
CA GLY A 405 -2.34 -23.92 6.35
C GLY A 405 -1.28 -24.52 5.45
N TYR A 406 -0.48 -23.65 4.83
CA TYR A 406 0.63 -24.01 3.96
C TYR A 406 1.97 -24.07 4.69
N ALA A 407 2.08 -23.39 5.84
CA ALA A 407 3.31 -23.27 6.63
C ALA A 407 4.52 -22.76 5.83
N ILE A 408 4.30 -21.92 4.81
CA ILE A 408 5.37 -21.41 3.93
C ILE A 408 5.87 -20.01 4.30
N SER A 409 5.15 -19.35 5.21
CA SER A 409 5.45 -18.02 5.71
C SER A 409 5.71 -18.03 7.22
N PRO A 410 6.66 -17.23 7.72
CA PRO A 410 6.87 -17.07 9.15
C PRO A 410 5.64 -16.47 9.83
N ASN A 411 5.38 -16.87 11.08
CA ASN A 411 4.39 -16.20 11.92
C ASN A 411 4.86 -14.77 12.24
N PRO A 412 3.98 -13.75 12.25
CA PRO A 412 4.37 -12.37 12.60
C PRO A 412 5.16 -12.23 13.90
N THR A 413 4.84 -13.05 14.92
CA THR A 413 5.58 -13.06 16.20
C THR A 413 7.04 -13.47 16.06
N THR A 414 7.39 -14.26 15.04
CA THR A 414 8.77 -14.70 14.75
C THR A 414 9.63 -13.59 14.16
N ILE A 415 9.02 -12.56 13.56
CA ILE A 415 9.71 -11.56 12.71
C ILE A 415 9.95 -10.25 13.48
N ALA A 416 9.27 -10.06 14.61
CA ALA A 416 9.18 -8.79 15.33
C ALA A 416 10.54 -8.15 15.69
N ALA A 417 11.60 -8.94 15.89
CA ALA A 417 12.92 -8.41 16.25
C ALA A 417 13.71 -7.85 15.05
N ASP A 418 13.65 -8.53 13.89
CA ASP A 418 14.44 -8.17 12.71
C ASP A 418 13.67 -7.26 11.73
N GLY A 419 12.34 -7.26 11.83
CA GLY A 419 11.45 -6.68 10.83
C GLY A 419 11.52 -7.44 9.49
N LYS A 420 10.55 -7.21 8.61
CA LYS A 420 10.45 -7.97 7.34
C LYS A 420 11.68 -7.83 6.43
N ASN A 421 12.22 -6.62 6.30
CA ASN A 421 13.39 -6.36 5.45
C ASN A 421 14.65 -7.01 6.06
N GLY A 422 14.80 -6.99 7.39
CA GLY A 422 15.89 -7.68 8.10
C GLY A 422 15.79 -9.20 7.94
N TYR A 423 14.57 -9.73 7.97
CA TYR A 423 14.31 -11.16 7.77
C TYR A 423 14.73 -11.64 6.38
N PHE A 424 14.42 -10.87 5.33
CA PHE A 424 14.88 -11.15 3.96
C PHE A 424 16.40 -10.98 3.81
N THR A 425 16.95 -9.85 4.27
CA THR A 425 18.39 -9.54 4.10
C THR A 425 19.32 -10.47 4.89
N SER A 426 18.81 -11.13 5.93
CA SER A 426 19.52 -12.19 6.67
C SER A 426 19.38 -13.59 6.04
N GLY A 427 18.73 -13.69 4.88
CA GLY A 427 18.52 -14.94 4.15
C GLY A 427 17.61 -15.92 4.90
N LYS A 428 16.60 -15.42 5.65
CA LYS A 428 15.63 -16.27 6.37
C LYS A 428 14.37 -16.57 5.57
N VAL A 429 14.09 -15.80 4.52
CA VAL A 429 12.96 -16.01 3.59
C VAL A 429 13.41 -15.81 2.15
N GLY A 430 12.91 -16.66 1.23
CA GLY A 430 13.29 -16.61 -0.18
C GLY A 430 12.57 -15.53 -1.00
N LEU A 431 11.33 -15.22 -0.64
CA LEU A 431 10.48 -14.23 -1.30
C LEU A 431 9.91 -13.25 -0.27
N LEU A 432 10.00 -11.95 -0.55
CA LEU A 432 9.48 -10.88 0.31
C LEU A 432 8.66 -9.88 -0.50
N VAL A 433 7.42 -9.64 -0.09
CA VAL A 433 6.63 -8.50 -0.54
C VAL A 433 7.03 -7.27 0.28
N THR A 434 7.59 -6.26 -0.38
CA THR A 434 7.92 -4.99 0.27
C THR A 434 7.93 -3.82 -0.71
N THR A 435 8.02 -2.60 -0.19
CA THR A 435 7.99 -1.36 -0.98
C THR A 435 9.33 -1.09 -1.66
N MET A 436 9.30 -0.28 -2.72
CA MET A 436 10.52 0.17 -3.40
C MET A 436 11.48 0.95 -2.48
N SER A 437 10.98 1.60 -1.42
CA SER A 437 11.81 2.25 -0.41
C SER A 437 12.80 1.29 0.27
N ALA A 438 12.47 -0.01 0.34
CA ALA A 438 13.34 -1.02 0.94
C ALA A 438 14.63 -1.28 0.13
N VAL A 439 14.70 -0.91 -1.16
CA VAL A 439 15.87 -1.21 -2.01
C VAL A 439 17.18 -0.71 -1.39
N LYS A 440 17.19 0.48 -0.78
CA LYS A 440 18.42 1.02 -0.16
C LYS A 440 18.89 0.13 0.99
N GLN A 441 17.96 -0.31 1.85
CA GLN A 441 18.26 -1.22 2.95
C GLN A 441 18.69 -2.60 2.45
N VAL A 442 18.01 -3.14 1.43
CA VAL A 442 18.36 -4.46 0.86
C VAL A 442 19.75 -4.41 0.23
N ARG A 443 20.08 -3.40 -0.57
CA ARG A 443 21.45 -3.23 -1.14
C ARG A 443 22.54 -3.14 -0.08
N ALA A 444 22.25 -2.49 1.05
CA ALA A 444 23.24 -2.30 2.11
C ALA A 444 23.47 -3.57 2.95
N ASN A 445 22.43 -4.38 3.15
CA ASN A 445 22.45 -5.45 4.16
C ASN A 445 22.42 -6.86 3.56
N MET A 446 21.91 -7.04 2.34
CA MET A 446 21.80 -8.35 1.69
C MET A 446 23.18 -8.83 1.25
N LYS A 447 23.54 -10.05 1.66
CA LYS A 447 24.79 -10.71 1.24
C LYS A 447 24.61 -11.56 -0.02
N ASP A 448 23.44 -12.15 -0.17
CA ASP A 448 23.09 -12.98 -1.33
C ASP A 448 22.75 -12.11 -2.55
N ASP A 449 22.82 -12.70 -3.74
CA ASP A 449 22.27 -12.04 -4.93
C ASP A 449 20.74 -12.04 -4.85
N TRP A 450 20.13 -10.97 -5.34
CA TRP A 450 18.69 -10.74 -5.24
C TRP A 450 18.23 -9.80 -6.34
N ASP A 451 16.93 -9.84 -6.61
CA ASP A 451 16.29 -8.96 -7.59
C ASP A 451 14.79 -8.86 -7.29
N VAL A 452 14.02 -8.16 -8.13
CA VAL A 452 12.58 -7.96 -7.97
C VAL A 452 11.78 -8.56 -9.12
N ALA A 453 10.54 -8.94 -8.84
CA ALA A 453 9.56 -9.44 -9.79
C ALA A 453 8.20 -8.73 -9.56
N PRO A 454 7.28 -8.78 -10.54
CA PRO A 454 5.90 -8.39 -10.32
C PRO A 454 5.29 -9.08 -9.11
N MET A 455 4.37 -8.37 -8.47
CA MET A 455 3.53 -8.92 -7.39
C MET A 455 2.58 -10.00 -7.91
N LEU A 456 1.98 -10.77 -6.99
CA LEU A 456 0.95 -11.76 -7.30
C LEU A 456 -0.25 -11.15 -8.03
#